data_AF-A0A534NJ99-F1
#
_entry.id   AF-A0A534NJ99-F1
#
_cell.length_a   1.000
_cell.length_b   1.000
_cell.length_c   1.000
_cell.angle_alpha   90.00
_cell.angle_beta   90.00
_cell.angle_gamma   90.00
#
_symmetry.space_group_name_H-M   'P 1'
#
loop_
_entity.id
_entity.type
_entity.pdbx_description
1 polymer ?
#
loop_
_entity_poly.entity_id
_entity_poly.type
_entity_poly.pdbx_seq_one_letter_code
_entity_poly.pdbx_strand_id
1 'polypeptide(L)'
;MPILLLLLLLLAGCPDESGRQCPPNTDVVGNYALKFTAQHDAGNECIAIDPDGGPPVALAVDPPFEKPVTLCAASASDGGKQLQLVSPGKGRKTSDLLPDGGFHFTGDPVPQGQTTACICDVNIMETIDGYLLAGGPFALRPDGGLPLITGMTGTLVDLVTDGGTATGCRCSFPCTVTYSLSGSL
;
A
#
# COMPACT_ATOMS: atom_id res chain seq x y z
N MET A 1 -37.42 -5.50 -42.01
CA MET A 1 -36.15 -6.14 -41.64
C MET A 1 -35.55 -5.38 -40.45
N PRO A 2 -35.66 -5.87 -39.21
CA PRO A 2 -34.84 -5.36 -38.10
C PRO A 2 -34.08 -6.53 -37.44
N ILE A 3 -32.86 -6.80 -37.89
CA ILE A 3 -31.92 -7.75 -37.25
C ILE A 3 -30.63 -7.02 -36.80
N LEU A 4 -30.54 -5.70 -37.00
CA LEU A 4 -29.28 -4.96 -36.85
C LEU A 4 -29.10 -4.22 -35.51
N LEU A 5 -29.86 -4.56 -34.46
CA LEU A 5 -29.85 -3.81 -33.20
C LEU A 5 -29.45 -4.61 -31.94
N LEU A 6 -28.99 -5.86 -32.08
CA LEU A 6 -28.69 -6.74 -30.93
C LEU A 6 -27.21 -7.03 -30.65
N LEU A 7 -26.25 -6.46 -31.41
CA LEU A 7 -24.82 -6.81 -31.29
C LEU A 7 -23.89 -5.70 -30.76
N LEU A 8 -24.41 -4.58 -30.26
CA LEU A 8 -23.59 -3.43 -29.82
C LEU A 8 -23.42 -3.27 -28.30
N LEU A 9 -23.79 -4.27 -27.49
CA LEU A 9 -23.77 -4.17 -26.01
C LEU A 9 -22.62 -4.93 -25.31
N LEU A 10 -21.63 -5.46 -26.04
CA LEU A 10 -20.55 -6.30 -25.46
C LEU A 10 -19.22 -5.59 -25.17
N LEU A 11 -19.19 -4.25 -25.14
CA LEU A 11 -17.98 -3.47 -24.82
C LEU A 11 -18.18 -2.51 -23.64
N ALA A 12 -19.05 -2.86 -22.69
CA ALA A 12 -18.88 -2.31 -21.34
C ALA A 12 -17.57 -2.90 -20.80
N GLY A 13 -16.47 -2.15 -20.94
CA GLY A 13 -15.24 -2.47 -20.24
C GLY A 13 -15.58 -2.63 -18.78
N CYS A 14 -15.45 -3.86 -18.26
CA CYS A 14 -15.51 -4.09 -16.83
C CYS A 14 -14.49 -3.14 -16.22
N PRO A 15 -14.87 -2.22 -15.31
CA PRO A 15 -13.90 -1.40 -14.62
C PRO A 15 -12.88 -2.35 -13.99
N ASP A 16 -11.59 -2.11 -14.24
CA ASP A 16 -10.46 -2.91 -13.78
C ASP A 16 -10.69 -3.47 -12.36
N GLU A 17 -11.17 -4.72 -12.27
CA GLU A 17 -11.28 -5.47 -11.01
C GLU A 17 -9.92 -6.03 -10.57
N SER A 18 -8.88 -5.79 -11.38
CA SER A 18 -7.51 -6.28 -11.27
C SER A 18 -6.77 -5.88 -9.98
N GLY A 19 -7.41 -5.14 -9.08
CA GLY A 19 -6.93 -4.90 -7.71
C GLY A 19 -7.96 -5.09 -6.59
N ARG A 20 -9.11 -5.70 -6.89
CA ARG A 20 -10.16 -6.06 -5.90
C ARG A 20 -10.27 -7.57 -5.67
N GLN A 21 -9.49 -8.35 -6.40
CA GLN A 21 -9.56 -9.80 -6.39
C GLN A 21 -8.22 -10.39 -5.96
N CYS A 22 -8.29 -11.38 -5.09
CA CYS A 22 -7.14 -12.15 -4.68
C CYS A 22 -6.57 -12.96 -5.86
N PRO A 23 -5.23 -13.06 -5.99
CA PRO A 23 -4.63 -13.88 -7.03
C PRO A 23 -5.08 -15.34 -6.96
N PRO A 24 -4.97 -16.11 -8.06
CA PRO A 24 -5.30 -17.53 -8.05
C PRO A 24 -4.55 -18.29 -6.96
N ASN A 25 -5.21 -19.29 -6.36
CA ASN A 25 -4.69 -20.11 -5.25
C ASN A 25 -4.45 -19.34 -3.94
N THR A 26 -5.16 -18.23 -3.73
CA THR A 26 -5.16 -17.50 -2.46
C THR A 26 -6.60 -17.28 -1.98
N ASP A 27 -6.78 -17.27 -0.67
CA ASP A 27 -8.06 -17.05 -0.02
C ASP A 27 -8.21 -15.57 0.36
N VAL A 28 -9.41 -15.01 0.16
CA VAL A 28 -9.73 -13.66 0.62
C VAL A 28 -9.82 -13.66 2.14
N VAL A 29 -8.97 -12.85 2.79
CA VAL A 29 -9.07 -12.59 4.24
C VAL A 29 -10.05 -11.46 4.50
N GLY A 30 -10.01 -10.41 3.68
CA GLY A 30 -10.88 -9.25 3.84
C GLY A 30 -10.60 -8.13 2.84
N ASN A 31 -11.59 -7.26 2.67
CA ASN A 31 -11.45 -6.00 1.95
C ASN A 31 -11.45 -4.87 2.96
N TYR A 32 -10.46 -3.98 2.89
CA TYR A 32 -10.25 -2.93 3.88
C TYR A 32 -10.13 -1.57 3.20
N ALA A 33 -10.69 -0.54 3.83
CA ALA A 33 -10.29 0.84 3.57
C ALA A 33 -9.17 1.19 4.57
N LEU A 34 -7.93 1.18 4.09
CA LEU A 34 -6.81 1.59 4.92
C LEU A 34 -6.80 3.10 5.07
N LYS A 35 -7.03 3.57 6.29
CA LYS A 35 -6.84 4.97 6.66
C LYS A 35 -5.38 5.22 6.98
N PHE A 36 -4.79 6.21 6.32
CA PHE A 36 -3.43 6.69 6.53
C PHE A 36 -3.49 8.03 7.24
N THR A 37 -2.66 8.20 8.27
CA THR A 37 -2.49 9.48 8.98
C THR A 37 -1.00 9.79 9.03
N ALA A 38 -0.61 10.94 8.51
CA ALA A 38 0.79 11.39 8.51
C ALA A 38 1.36 11.38 9.93
N GLN A 39 2.60 10.94 10.05
CA GLN A 39 3.39 11.00 11.27
C GLN A 39 4.61 11.88 10.97
N HIS A 40 4.54 13.14 11.40
CA HIS A 40 5.66 14.07 11.28
C HIS A 40 6.66 13.77 12.39
N ASP A 41 7.81 13.22 12.04
CA ASP A 41 8.96 13.17 12.93
C ASP A 41 9.77 14.47 12.76
N ALA A 42 10.18 15.08 13.87
CA ALA A 42 10.79 16.41 13.85
C ALA A 42 12.23 16.44 13.32
N GLY A 43 12.71 15.41 12.59
CA GLY A 43 14.13 15.29 12.23
C GLY A 43 14.51 14.45 11.01
N ASN A 44 13.64 13.57 10.49
CA ASN A 44 13.90 12.70 9.34
C ASN A 44 12.83 12.78 8.24
N GLU A 45 11.82 13.62 8.43
CA GLU A 45 10.77 13.84 7.45
C GLU A 45 11.31 14.41 6.13
N CYS A 46 10.78 13.91 5.02
CA CYS A 46 11.02 14.49 3.71
C CYS A 46 10.54 15.94 3.63
N ILE A 47 11.48 16.85 3.37
CA ILE A 47 11.20 18.28 3.14
C ILE A 47 11.66 18.73 1.75
N ALA A 48 10.88 19.60 1.12
CA ALA A 48 11.27 20.35 -0.06
C ALA A 48 11.62 21.79 0.34
N ILE A 49 12.67 22.34 -0.29
CA ILE A 49 13.07 23.75 -0.12
C ILE A 49 12.98 24.42 -1.49
N ASP A 50 12.24 25.52 -1.54
CA ASP A 50 12.13 26.33 -2.76
C ASP A 50 13.52 26.83 -3.21
N PRO A 51 13.78 26.89 -4.52
CA PRO A 51 15.06 27.37 -5.07
C PRO A 51 15.40 28.80 -4.64
N ASP A 52 14.37 29.60 -4.31
CA ASP A 52 14.50 30.97 -3.83
C ASP A 52 14.83 31.05 -2.31
N GLY A 53 15.03 29.92 -1.64
CA GLY A 53 15.37 29.85 -0.22
C GLY A 53 14.17 30.00 0.72
N GLY A 54 12.97 29.64 0.24
CA GLY A 54 11.75 29.61 1.05
C GLY A 54 11.83 28.64 2.24
N PRO A 55 10.89 28.73 3.19
CA PRO A 55 10.85 27.81 4.32
C PRO A 55 10.66 26.36 3.83
N PRO A 56 11.27 25.37 4.50
CA PRO A 56 11.04 23.97 4.17
C PRO A 56 9.56 23.58 4.24
N VAL A 57 9.10 22.78 3.29
CA VAL A 57 7.72 22.25 3.22
C VAL A 57 7.77 20.73 3.35
N ALA A 58 6.99 20.17 4.28
CA ALA A 58 6.85 18.73 4.46
C ALA A 58 6.22 18.07 3.23
N LEU A 59 6.69 16.86 2.88
CA LEU A 59 6.15 16.07 1.76
C LEU A 59 5.07 15.06 2.18
N ALA A 60 4.86 14.82 3.47
CA ALA A 60 3.74 14.01 3.92
C ALA A 60 2.40 14.68 3.58
N VAL A 61 1.39 13.87 3.28
CA VAL A 61 0.02 14.37 3.06
C VAL A 61 -0.65 14.58 4.42
N ASP A 62 -0.82 15.83 4.85
CA ASP A 62 -1.37 16.17 6.18
C ASP A 62 -2.81 15.70 6.40
N PRO A 63 -3.76 15.89 5.47
CA PRO A 63 -5.10 15.36 5.68
C PRO A 63 -5.07 13.83 5.60
N PRO A 64 -5.68 13.12 6.57
CA PRO A 64 -5.83 11.68 6.48
C PRO A 64 -6.51 11.28 5.17
N PHE A 65 -6.03 10.22 4.54
CA PHE A 65 -6.60 9.68 3.32
C PHE A 65 -6.82 8.18 3.45
N GLU A 66 -7.67 7.63 2.57
CA GLU A 66 -7.98 6.21 2.57
C GLU A 66 -7.58 5.56 1.24
N LYS A 67 -7.09 4.32 1.30
CA LYS A 67 -6.87 3.48 0.12
C LYS A 67 -7.59 2.14 0.27
N PRO A 68 -8.38 1.71 -0.72
CA PRO A 68 -8.96 0.38 -0.72
C PRO A 68 -7.85 -0.66 -0.95
N VAL A 69 -7.90 -1.74 -0.19
CA VAL A 69 -7.01 -2.89 -0.35
C VAL A 69 -7.76 -4.20 -0.12
N THR A 70 -7.28 -5.27 -0.75
CA THR A 70 -7.73 -6.63 -0.46
C THR A 70 -6.57 -7.39 0.17
N LEU A 71 -6.80 -7.96 1.35
CA LEU A 71 -5.84 -8.86 2.01
C LEU A 71 -6.19 -10.30 1.63
N CYS A 72 -5.19 -11.00 1.12
CA CYS A 72 -5.28 -12.39 0.71
C CYS A 72 -4.30 -13.25 1.51
N ALA A 73 -4.58 -14.54 1.66
CA ALA A 73 -3.70 -15.49 2.30
C ALA A 73 -3.43 -16.68 1.38
N ALA A 74 -2.18 -17.14 1.36
CA ALA A 74 -1.74 -18.34 0.66
C ALA A 74 -0.97 -19.25 1.63
N SER A 75 -0.81 -20.51 1.26
CA SER A 75 0.18 -21.38 1.92
C SER A 75 1.57 -21.02 1.40
N ALA A 76 2.51 -20.76 2.31
CA ALA A 76 3.91 -20.54 1.99
C ALA A 76 4.61 -21.87 1.67
N SER A 77 5.75 -21.82 0.97
CA SER A 77 6.50 -23.01 0.54
C SER A 77 7.10 -23.82 1.70
N ASP A 78 7.26 -23.20 2.86
CA ASP A 78 7.75 -23.81 4.10
C ASP A 78 6.61 -24.36 4.98
N GLY A 79 5.36 -24.30 4.51
CA GLY A 79 4.17 -24.71 5.26
C GLY A 79 3.58 -23.62 6.15
N GLY A 80 4.17 -22.43 6.20
CA GLY A 80 3.60 -21.25 6.85
C GLY A 80 2.46 -20.61 6.07
N LYS A 81 2.02 -19.43 6.51
CA LYS A 81 1.11 -18.58 5.73
C LYS A 81 1.85 -17.41 5.15
N GLN A 82 1.53 -17.09 3.90
CA GLN A 82 1.93 -15.86 3.25
C GLN A 82 0.72 -14.97 3.04
N LEU A 83 0.81 -13.72 3.46
CA LEU A 83 -0.14 -12.67 3.16
C LEU A 83 0.20 -12.00 1.84
N GLN A 84 -0.84 -11.57 1.13
CA GLN A 84 -0.71 -10.70 -0.03
C GLN A 84 -1.63 -9.50 0.14
N LEU A 85 -1.06 -8.30 0.11
CA LEU A 85 -1.79 -7.04 0.14
C LEU A 85 -1.95 -6.52 -1.29
N VAL A 86 -3.17 -6.58 -1.82
CA VAL A 86 -3.50 -6.15 -3.19
C VAL A 86 -4.08 -4.75 -3.15
N SER A 87 -3.51 -3.84 -3.94
CA SER A 87 -3.92 -2.45 -4.04
C SER A 87 -4.30 -2.12 -5.49
N PRO A 88 -5.51 -1.57 -5.75
CA PRO A 88 -5.91 -1.13 -7.08
C PRO A 88 -4.90 -0.17 -7.71
N GLY A 89 -4.48 -0.49 -8.94
CA GLY A 89 -3.52 0.33 -9.71
C GLY A 89 -2.07 0.32 -9.18
N LYS A 90 -1.78 -0.34 -8.06
CA LYS A 90 -0.43 -0.43 -7.45
C LYS A 90 0.15 -1.85 -7.42
N GLY A 91 -0.64 -2.87 -7.71
CA GLY A 91 -0.19 -4.27 -7.71
C GLY A 91 -0.34 -4.93 -6.35
N ARG A 92 0.58 -5.84 -6.01
CA ARG A 92 0.54 -6.64 -4.78
C ARG A 92 1.86 -6.58 -4.02
N LYS A 93 1.78 -6.61 -2.69
CA LYS A 93 2.93 -6.84 -1.80
C LYS A 93 2.75 -8.17 -1.08
N THR A 94 3.83 -8.86 -0.77
CA THR A 94 3.81 -10.14 -0.06
C THR A 94 4.52 -10.03 1.28
N SER A 95 4.04 -10.78 2.27
CA SER A 95 4.67 -10.89 3.59
C SER A 95 4.43 -12.29 4.11
N ASP A 96 5.41 -12.89 4.77
CA ASP A 96 5.11 -14.04 5.63
C ASP A 96 4.29 -13.58 6.84
N LEU A 97 3.37 -14.41 7.30
CA LEU A 97 2.57 -14.15 8.49
C LEU A 97 3.33 -14.65 9.72
N LEU A 98 3.60 -13.75 10.65
CA LEU A 98 4.23 -14.09 11.92
C LEU A 98 3.22 -14.74 12.87
N PRO A 99 3.68 -15.58 13.83
CA PRO A 99 2.80 -16.32 14.74
C PRO A 99 1.88 -15.46 15.61
N ASP A 100 2.27 -14.21 15.86
CA ASP A 100 1.54 -13.21 16.64
C ASP A 100 0.58 -12.36 15.80
N GLY A 101 0.48 -12.65 14.49
CA GLY A 101 -0.32 -11.88 13.54
C GLY A 101 0.44 -10.74 12.88
N GLY A 102 1.73 -10.61 13.19
CA GLY A 102 2.61 -9.63 12.57
C GLY A 102 2.82 -9.87 11.08
N PHE A 103 3.09 -8.79 10.35
CA PHE A 103 3.45 -8.81 8.94
C PHE A 103 4.48 -7.73 8.63
N HIS A 104 5.26 -7.97 7.59
CA HIS A 104 6.27 -7.09 7.02
C HIS A 104 6.14 -7.11 5.49
N PHE A 105 5.37 -6.19 4.93
CA PHE A 105 5.25 -6.06 3.48
C PHE A 105 6.32 -5.11 2.96
N THR A 106 7.20 -5.63 2.10
CA THR A 106 8.10 -4.80 1.29
C THR A 106 7.51 -4.62 -0.10
N GLY A 107 7.52 -3.39 -0.61
CA GLY A 107 7.20 -3.11 -2.01
C GLY A 107 8.39 -3.27 -2.94
N ASP A 108 8.11 -3.65 -4.19
CA ASP A 108 8.97 -3.27 -5.30
C ASP A 108 8.98 -1.73 -5.44
N PRO A 109 10.08 -1.12 -5.94
CA PRO A 109 10.13 0.32 -6.16
C PRO A 109 8.94 0.79 -6.98
N VAL A 110 8.24 1.83 -6.52
CA VAL A 110 7.16 2.44 -7.30
C VAL A 110 7.75 2.86 -8.67
N PRO A 111 7.10 2.52 -9.81
CA PRO A 111 7.63 2.84 -11.12
C PRO A 111 8.00 4.33 -11.27
N GLN A 112 9.09 4.59 -12.00
CA GLN A 112 9.60 5.93 -12.26
C GLN A 112 8.53 6.85 -12.88
N GLY A 113 8.57 8.14 -12.54
CA GLY A 113 7.64 9.17 -13.04
C GLY A 113 6.63 9.68 -12.00
N GLN A 114 6.72 9.24 -10.74
CA GLN A 114 6.10 9.95 -9.62
C GLN A 114 6.87 11.26 -9.42
N THR A 115 6.18 12.38 -9.51
CA THR A 115 6.76 13.70 -9.30
C THR A 115 6.37 14.19 -7.91
N THR A 116 7.35 14.68 -7.16
CA THR A 116 7.05 15.49 -5.96
C THR A 116 6.35 16.79 -6.37
N ALA A 117 5.83 17.55 -5.41
CA ALA A 117 5.29 18.89 -5.66
C ALA A 117 6.28 19.82 -6.42
N CYS A 118 7.57 19.49 -6.38
CA CYS A 118 8.66 20.21 -7.03
C CYS A 118 9.19 19.54 -8.32
N ILE A 119 8.49 18.52 -8.86
CA ILE A 119 8.88 17.77 -10.07
C ILE A 119 10.25 17.09 -9.93
N CYS A 120 10.70 16.78 -8.70
CA CYS A 120 11.81 15.86 -8.51
C CYS A 120 11.32 14.45 -8.87
N ASP A 121 12.02 13.77 -9.78
CA ASP A 121 11.88 12.35 -9.99
C ASP A 121 12.31 11.63 -8.70
N VAL A 122 11.47 10.74 -8.20
CA VAL A 122 11.75 9.99 -6.97
C VAL A 122 11.60 8.50 -7.18
N ASN A 123 12.45 7.74 -6.50
CA ASN A 123 12.23 6.33 -6.27
C ASN A 123 11.68 6.15 -4.85
N ILE A 124 10.55 5.45 -4.75
CA ILE A 124 9.87 5.19 -3.47
C ILE A 124 9.92 3.69 -3.18
N MET A 125 10.52 3.33 -2.05
CA MET A 125 10.45 1.98 -1.49
C MET A 125 9.52 2.01 -0.29
N GLU A 126 8.33 1.45 -0.46
CA GLU A 126 7.29 1.38 0.58
C GLU A 126 7.52 0.13 1.45
N THR A 127 7.61 0.32 2.77
CA THR A 127 7.65 -0.76 3.77
C THR A 127 6.44 -0.64 4.70
N ILE A 128 5.71 -1.74 4.91
CA ILE A 128 4.55 -1.76 5.81
C ILE A 128 4.77 -2.81 6.89
N ASP A 129 4.88 -2.35 8.12
CA ASP A 129 5.01 -3.17 9.32
C ASP A 129 3.74 -3.07 10.16
N GLY A 130 3.23 -4.19 10.65
CA GLY A 130 2.01 -4.14 11.42
C GLY A 130 1.51 -5.49 11.91
N TYR A 131 0.26 -5.49 12.36
CA TYR A 131 -0.41 -6.65 12.93
C TYR A 131 -1.84 -6.76 12.41
N LEU A 132 -2.26 -7.99 12.16
CA LEU A 132 -3.67 -8.31 11.96
C LEU A 132 -4.40 -8.24 13.31
N LEU A 133 -5.57 -7.60 13.30
CA LEU A 133 -6.47 -7.57 14.44
C LEU A 133 -7.44 -8.73 14.32
N ALA A 134 -7.62 -9.49 15.40
CA ALA A 134 -8.58 -10.56 15.48
C ALA A 134 -9.68 -10.24 16.50
N GLY A 135 -10.82 -10.92 16.39
CA GLY A 135 -11.92 -10.81 17.38
C GLY A 135 -11.58 -11.33 18.79
N GLY A 136 -10.34 -11.75 19.01
CA GLY A 136 -9.76 -12.24 20.27
C GLY A 136 -8.22 -12.29 20.15
N PRO A 137 -7.51 -13.01 21.03
CA PRO A 137 -6.07 -13.21 20.89
C PRO A 137 -5.72 -13.78 19.52
N PHE A 138 -4.68 -13.26 18.88
CA PHE A 138 -4.23 -13.81 17.61
C PHE A 138 -3.60 -15.18 17.83
N ALA A 139 -4.16 -16.20 17.19
CA ALA A 139 -3.59 -17.54 17.13
C ALA A 139 -4.03 -18.22 15.84
N LEU A 140 -3.10 -18.88 15.16
CA LEU A 140 -3.43 -19.76 14.04
C LEU A 140 -4.30 -20.91 14.54
N ARG A 141 -5.29 -21.28 13.73
CA ARG A 141 -6.16 -22.42 14.01
C ARG A 141 -5.38 -23.73 13.84
N PRO A 142 -5.82 -24.84 14.47
CA PRO A 142 -5.12 -26.14 14.37
C PRO A 142 -5.01 -26.70 12.95
N ASP A 143 -5.94 -26.34 12.06
CA ASP A 143 -5.91 -26.63 10.62
C ASP A 143 -4.96 -25.70 9.86
N GLY A 144 -4.19 -24.88 10.57
CA GLY A 144 -3.36 -23.84 10.03
C GLY A 144 -4.15 -22.63 9.54
N GLY A 145 -5.47 -22.52 9.73
CA GLY A 145 -6.30 -21.39 9.27
C GLY A 145 -6.08 -20.09 10.05
N LEU A 146 -6.51 -18.95 9.47
CA LEU A 146 -6.51 -17.66 10.19
C LEU A 146 -7.66 -17.60 11.20
N PRO A 147 -7.49 -16.95 12.37
CA PRO A 147 -8.63 -16.58 13.23
C PRO A 147 -9.56 -15.60 12.49
N LEU A 148 -10.70 -15.27 13.09
CA LEU A 148 -11.54 -14.20 12.53
C LEU A 148 -10.76 -12.88 12.59
N ILE A 149 -10.29 -12.41 11.44
CA ILE A 149 -9.63 -11.13 11.28
C ILE A 149 -10.70 -10.05 11.24
N THR A 150 -10.55 -9.00 12.03
CA THR A 150 -11.48 -7.87 12.15
C THR A 150 -10.89 -6.56 11.62
N GLY A 151 -9.58 -6.54 11.38
CA GLY A 151 -8.87 -5.35 10.97
C GLY A 151 -7.38 -5.59 10.83
N MET A 152 -6.66 -4.50 10.60
CA MET A 152 -5.21 -4.45 10.67
C MET A 152 -4.74 -3.06 11.08
N THR A 153 -3.58 -2.99 11.71
CA THR A 153 -2.93 -1.74 12.07
C THR A 153 -1.44 -1.85 11.78
N GLY A 154 -0.78 -0.72 11.59
CA GLY A 154 0.65 -0.71 11.34
C GLY A 154 1.20 0.67 11.05
N THR A 155 2.37 0.67 10.44
CA THR A 155 3.09 1.85 9.97
C THR A 155 3.54 1.59 8.53
N LEU A 156 3.26 2.55 7.65
CA LEU A 156 3.86 2.64 6.33
C LEU A 156 5.04 3.59 6.43
N VAL A 157 6.20 3.15 5.97
CA VAL A 157 7.40 3.98 5.81
C VAL A 157 7.79 3.97 4.33
N ASP A 158 7.74 5.14 3.72
CA ASP A 158 8.20 5.37 2.36
C ASP A 158 9.62 5.92 2.42
N LEU A 159 10.61 5.12 2.01
CA LEU A 159 11.96 5.62 1.77
C LEU A 159 11.99 6.29 0.40
N VAL A 160 12.22 7.60 0.40
CA VAL A 160 12.28 8.42 -0.81
C VAL A 160 13.74 8.70 -1.14
N THR A 161 14.14 8.31 -2.35
CA THR A 161 15.51 8.51 -2.86
C THR A 161 15.48 9.24 -4.20
N ASP A 162 16.61 9.84 -4.55
CA ASP A 162 16.78 10.59 -5.79
C ASP A 162 16.54 9.67 -7.01
N GLY A 163 15.61 10.08 -7.87
CA GLY A 163 15.25 9.40 -9.11
C GLY A 163 15.89 10.01 -10.36
N GLY A 164 16.54 11.18 -10.29
CA GLY A 164 17.11 11.83 -11.46
C GLY A 164 17.40 13.33 -11.33
N THR A 165 17.82 13.96 -12.42
CA THR A 165 18.20 15.38 -12.43
C THR A 165 16.97 16.30 -12.33
N ALA A 166 16.74 16.89 -11.15
CA ALA A 166 15.75 17.95 -10.96
C ALA A 166 16.16 19.23 -11.71
N THR A 167 15.22 19.88 -12.39
CA THR A 167 15.44 21.16 -13.12
C THR A 167 14.84 22.39 -12.43
N GLY A 168 14.37 22.27 -11.17
CA GLY A 168 13.64 23.37 -10.52
C GLY A 168 13.91 23.61 -9.02
N CYS A 169 14.05 22.56 -8.19
CA CYS A 169 14.19 22.73 -6.72
C CYS A 169 15.31 21.84 -6.15
N ARG A 170 15.83 22.17 -4.96
CA ARG A 170 16.75 21.31 -4.20
C ARG A 170 15.95 20.39 -3.28
N CYS A 171 15.68 19.18 -3.75
CA CYS A 171 15.13 18.12 -2.90
C CYS A 171 16.23 17.53 -2.01
N SER A 172 15.97 17.37 -0.71
CA SER A 172 16.90 16.75 0.23
C SER A 172 16.60 15.25 0.36
N PHE A 173 17.40 14.43 -0.32
CA PHE A 173 17.30 12.96 -0.30
C PHE A 173 18.61 12.32 0.23
N PRO A 174 18.56 11.11 0.80
CA PRO A 174 17.37 10.32 1.10
C PRO A 174 16.58 10.88 2.28
N CYS A 175 15.29 10.59 2.32
CA CYS A 175 14.40 10.96 3.42
C CYS A 175 13.27 9.95 3.58
N THR A 176 12.50 10.05 4.67
CA THR A 176 11.37 9.16 4.93
C THR A 176 10.05 9.91 5.05
N VAL A 177 8.98 9.30 4.54
CA VAL A 177 7.60 9.72 4.82
C VAL A 177 6.90 8.60 5.59
N THR A 178 6.33 8.93 6.75
CA THR A 178 5.76 7.92 7.65
C THR A 178 4.26 8.15 7.83
N TYR A 179 3.49 7.06 7.79
CA TYR A 179 2.07 7.07 8.05
C TYR A 179 1.69 5.98 9.05
N SER A 180 0.88 6.29 10.05
CA SER A 180 0.14 5.27 10.78
C SER A 180 -1.03 4.78 9.93
N LEU A 181 -1.25 3.46 9.89
CA LEU A 181 -2.36 2.87 9.16
C LEU A 181 -3.31 2.08 10.07
N SER A 182 -4.58 2.12 9.71
CA SER A 182 -5.63 1.30 10.31
C SER A 182 -6.66 0.92 9.26
N GLY A 183 -7.09 -0.34 9.24
CA GLY A 183 -8.23 -0.80 8.47
C GLY A 183 -9.13 -1.65 9.33
N SER A 184 -10.44 -1.49 9.16
CA SER A 184 -11.47 -2.38 9.71
C SER A 184 -12.29 -2.97 8.56
N LEU A 185 -12.83 -4.17 8.78
CA LEU A 185 -13.81 -4.79 7.88
C LEU A 185 -15.14 -4.02 7.84
#